data_AF-A0A7V8BYD4-F1
#
_entry.id   AF-A0A7V8BYD4-F1
#
_cell.length_a   1.000
_cell.length_b   1.000
_cell.length_c   1.000
_cell.angle_alpha   90.00
_cell.angle_beta   90.00
_cell.angle_gamma   90.00
#
_symmetry.space_group_name_H-M   'P 1'
#
loop_
_entity.id
_entity.type
_entity.pdbx_description
1 polymer ?
#
loop_
_entity_poly.entity_id
_entity_poly.type
_entity_poly.pdbx_seq_one_letter_code
_entity_poly.pdbx_strand_id
1 'polypeptide(L)'
;MDEQTFNELNKLVLAIRALSKSVDRALMTGTYEGTGNMMVKNYRSLQARAAQLLPDDYFVTDTLVLEIEPDSSEKETVAQVQLAVQQLSAYLEGQLRGYRGNFGTMGDDFRSLGRDLQDQIINVTKYALRRALTNIDIGVNEDFDTDFDTDFGEKPKGGKKRIKIQIEKRDKDSEDESDIL
;
A
#
# COMPACT_ATOMS: atom_id res chain seq x y z
N MET A 1 4.26 31.97 -4.35
CA MET A 1 2.87 31.45 -4.36
C MET A 1 1.96 32.57 -3.89
N ASP A 2 0.93 32.87 -4.65
CA ASP A 2 -0.10 33.85 -4.31
C ASP A 2 -1.24 33.20 -3.52
N GLU A 3 -2.08 34.04 -2.89
CA GLU A 3 -3.18 33.59 -2.02
C GLU A 3 -4.22 32.73 -2.75
N GLN A 4 -4.48 33.02 -4.03
CA GLN A 4 -5.39 32.23 -4.85
C GLN A 4 -4.86 30.81 -5.07
N THR A 5 -3.59 30.67 -5.47
CA THR A 5 -2.94 29.36 -5.62
C THR A 5 -2.92 28.59 -4.31
N PHE A 6 -2.65 29.25 -3.18
CA PHE A 6 -2.68 28.61 -1.86
C PHE A 6 -4.06 28.03 -1.53
N ASN A 7 -5.12 28.79 -1.77
CA ASN A 7 -6.50 28.35 -1.50
C ASN A 7 -6.93 27.19 -2.41
N GLU A 8 -6.57 27.24 -3.69
CA GLU A 8 -6.83 26.16 -4.64
C GLU A 8 -6.03 24.90 -4.29
N LEU A 9 -4.78 25.05 -3.86
CA LEU A 9 -3.94 23.93 -3.43
C LEU A 9 -4.49 23.25 -2.17
N ASN A 10 -5.02 24.02 -1.23
CA ASN A 10 -5.66 23.49 -0.02
C ASN A 10 -6.92 22.64 -0.36
N LYS A 11 -7.76 23.11 -1.29
CA LYS A 11 -8.89 22.31 -1.82
C LYS A 11 -8.41 21.03 -2.50
N LEU A 12 -7.32 21.13 -3.27
CA LEU A 12 -6.75 19.98 -3.98
C LEU A 12 -6.24 18.90 -3.01
N VAL A 13 -5.56 19.29 -1.93
CA VAL A 13 -5.09 18.37 -0.88
C VAL A 13 -6.27 17.61 -0.25
N LEU A 14 -7.40 18.27 -0.01
CA LEU A 14 -8.60 17.58 0.51
C LEU A 14 -9.11 16.50 -0.46
N ALA A 15 -9.12 16.78 -1.76
CA ALA A 15 -9.52 15.81 -2.77
C ALA A 15 -8.53 14.63 -2.87
N ILE A 16 -7.22 14.90 -2.81
CA ILE A 16 -6.17 13.88 -2.81
C ILE A 16 -6.30 12.96 -1.58
N ARG A 17 -6.55 13.53 -0.39
CA ARG A 17 -6.81 12.74 0.82
C ARG A 17 -8.04 11.85 0.71
N ALA A 18 -9.11 12.34 0.08
CA ALA A 18 -10.30 11.55 -0.16
C ALA A 18 -10.00 10.36 -1.10
N LEU A 19 -9.25 10.60 -2.17
CA LEU A 19 -8.78 9.53 -3.06
C LEU A 19 -7.89 8.53 -2.30
N SER A 20 -6.95 9.01 -1.49
CA SER A 20 -6.06 8.14 -0.69
C SER A 20 -6.84 7.17 0.19
N LYS A 21 -7.86 7.67 0.90
CA LYS A 21 -8.71 6.85 1.76
C LYS A 21 -9.55 5.85 0.96
N SER A 22 -10.02 6.25 -0.22
CA SER A 22 -10.80 5.37 -1.10
C SER A 22 -9.95 4.22 -1.65
N VAL A 23 -8.74 4.53 -2.11
CA VAL A 23 -7.79 3.56 -2.66
C VAL A 23 -7.35 2.58 -1.55
N ASP A 24 -7.00 3.11 -0.38
CA ASP A 24 -6.64 2.31 0.80
C ASP A 24 -7.76 1.34 1.19
N ARG A 25 -9.00 1.85 1.28
CA ARG A 25 -10.16 1.01 1.56
C ARG A 25 -10.31 -0.10 0.53
N ALA A 26 -10.21 0.22 -0.77
CA ALA A 26 -10.36 -0.78 -1.83
C ALA A 26 -9.32 -1.91 -1.74
N LEU A 27 -8.08 -1.57 -1.37
CA LEU A 27 -7.03 -2.56 -1.13
C LEU A 27 -7.30 -3.41 0.12
N MET A 28 -7.75 -2.79 1.21
CA MET A 28 -8.07 -3.49 2.45
C MET A 28 -9.27 -4.43 2.30
N THR A 29 -10.31 -4.03 1.58
CA THR A 29 -11.55 -4.81 1.41
C THR A 29 -11.50 -5.76 0.21
N GLY A 30 -10.43 -5.73 -0.59
CA GLY A 30 -10.34 -6.52 -1.81
C GLY A 30 -11.27 -6.05 -2.93
N THR A 31 -11.83 -4.84 -2.82
CA THR A 31 -12.77 -4.28 -3.82
C THR A 31 -12.03 -3.43 -4.86
N TYR A 32 -10.81 -3.85 -5.23
CA TYR A 32 -10.01 -3.19 -6.26
C TYR A 32 -10.38 -3.64 -7.68
N GLU A 33 -11.04 -4.80 -7.81
CA GLU A 33 -11.47 -5.35 -9.10
C GLU A 33 -12.42 -4.40 -9.85
N GLY A 34 -12.10 -4.10 -11.11
CA GLY A 34 -12.84 -3.18 -11.97
C GLY A 34 -12.68 -1.68 -11.62
N THR A 35 -11.89 -1.34 -10.60
CA THR A 35 -11.71 0.06 -10.15
C THR A 35 -10.34 0.65 -10.49
N GLY A 36 -9.37 -0.18 -10.91
CA GLY A 36 -7.99 0.25 -11.17
C GLY A 36 -7.90 1.41 -12.17
N ASN A 37 -8.50 1.26 -13.34
CA ASN A 37 -8.50 2.30 -14.38
C ASN A 37 -9.13 3.62 -13.92
N MET A 38 -10.21 3.53 -13.12
CA MET A 38 -10.85 4.71 -12.55
C MET A 38 -9.93 5.42 -11.57
N MET A 39 -9.26 4.69 -10.68
CA MET A 39 -8.34 5.25 -9.69
C MET A 39 -7.11 5.89 -10.34
N VAL A 40 -6.54 5.27 -11.39
CA VAL A 40 -5.45 5.85 -12.19
C VAL A 40 -5.89 7.17 -12.84
N LYS A 41 -7.07 7.18 -13.46
CA LYS A 41 -7.61 8.40 -14.08
C LYS A 41 -7.82 9.52 -13.05
N ASN A 42 -8.38 9.19 -11.89
CA ASN A 42 -8.60 10.15 -10.81
C ASN A 42 -7.27 10.72 -10.30
N TYR A 43 -6.27 9.87 -10.10
CA TYR A 43 -4.93 10.31 -9.71
C TYR A 43 -4.33 11.27 -10.74
N ARG A 44 -4.28 10.87 -12.02
CA ARG A 44 -3.72 11.69 -13.10
C ARG A 44 -4.44 13.03 -13.23
N SER A 45 -5.75 13.07 -13.04
CA SER A 45 -6.51 14.32 -13.04
C SER A 45 -6.11 15.26 -11.88
N LEU A 46 -5.86 14.72 -10.69
CA LEU A 46 -5.43 15.50 -9.53
C LEU A 46 -3.98 15.96 -9.66
N GLN A 47 -3.08 15.09 -10.15
CA GLN A 47 -1.69 15.43 -10.43
C GLN A 47 -1.59 16.51 -11.53
N ALA A 48 -2.36 16.39 -12.61
CA ALA A 48 -2.41 17.41 -13.66
C ALA A 48 -2.89 18.76 -13.12
N ARG A 49 -3.85 18.77 -12.20
CA ARG A 49 -4.30 19.98 -11.52
C ARG A 49 -3.22 20.56 -10.61
N ALA A 50 -2.47 19.72 -9.90
CA ALA A 50 -1.32 20.15 -9.10
C ALA A 50 -0.25 20.79 -9.98
N ALA A 51 0.10 20.17 -11.11
CA ALA A 51 1.07 20.68 -12.08
C ALA A 51 0.63 22.03 -12.70
N GLN A 52 -0.67 22.25 -12.90
CA GLN A 52 -1.20 23.55 -13.34
C GLN A 52 -1.03 24.65 -12.28
N LEU A 53 -1.16 24.32 -11.00
CA LEU A 53 -1.01 25.27 -9.90
C LEU A 53 0.46 25.53 -9.55
N LEU A 54 1.33 24.56 -9.83
CA LEU A 54 2.76 24.57 -9.51
C LEU A 54 3.58 24.27 -10.77
N PRO A 55 3.56 25.14 -11.80
CA PRO A 55 4.19 24.86 -13.08
C PRO A 55 5.72 24.81 -13.01
N ASP A 56 6.31 25.51 -12.04
CA ASP A 56 7.76 25.56 -11.82
C ASP A 56 8.27 24.44 -10.90
N ASP A 57 7.37 23.58 -10.40
CA ASP A 57 7.71 22.51 -9.45
C ASP A 57 7.97 21.19 -10.18
N TYR A 58 9.26 20.95 -10.47
CA TYR A 58 9.75 19.73 -11.13
C TYR A 58 9.28 18.43 -10.47
N PHE A 59 9.12 18.43 -9.14
CA PHE A 59 8.72 17.22 -8.44
C PHE A 59 7.27 16.84 -8.78
N VAL A 60 6.39 17.84 -8.92
CA VAL A 60 4.99 17.63 -9.29
C VAL A 60 4.82 17.38 -10.78
N THR A 61 5.53 18.11 -11.63
CA THR A 61 5.37 18.04 -13.09
C THR A 61 5.91 16.74 -13.68
N ASP A 62 7.08 16.31 -13.22
CA ASP A 62 7.84 15.25 -13.89
C ASP A 62 8.07 14.03 -13.00
N THR A 63 8.33 14.22 -11.70
CA THR A 63 8.68 13.10 -10.82
C THR A 63 7.46 12.28 -10.37
N LEU A 64 6.34 12.93 -10.05
CA LEU A 64 5.14 12.27 -9.55
C LEU A 64 4.19 11.81 -10.67
N VAL A 65 4.68 11.62 -11.89
CA VAL A 65 3.86 11.07 -12.97
C VAL A 65 3.70 9.57 -12.77
N LEU A 66 2.44 9.11 -12.68
CA LEU A 66 2.15 7.70 -12.50
C LEU A 66 2.24 6.93 -13.83
N GLU A 67 3.26 6.10 -13.92
CA GLU A 67 3.47 5.11 -14.95
C GLU A 67 3.00 3.75 -14.46
N ILE A 68 2.10 3.12 -15.22
CA ILE A 68 1.55 1.79 -14.91
C ILE A 68 2.04 0.85 -16.00
N GLU A 69 2.65 -0.26 -15.61
CA GLU A 69 3.03 -1.32 -16.54
C GLU A 69 1.78 -1.94 -17.18
N PRO A 70 1.79 -2.19 -18.51
CA PRO A 70 0.61 -2.69 -19.23
C PRO A 70 0.14 -4.05 -18.75
N ASP A 71 1.05 -4.86 -18.19
CA ASP A 71 0.80 -6.22 -17.74
C ASP A 71 0.53 -6.32 -16.22
N SER A 72 0.48 -5.18 -15.53
CA SER A 72 0.24 -5.16 -14.09
C SER A 72 -1.18 -5.61 -13.75
N SER A 73 -1.32 -6.40 -12.70
CA SER A 73 -2.63 -6.77 -12.17
C SER A 73 -3.36 -5.55 -11.63
N GLU A 74 -4.70 -5.57 -11.59
CA GLU A 74 -5.46 -4.43 -11.05
C GLU A 74 -5.11 -4.13 -9.59
N LYS A 75 -4.77 -5.16 -8.81
CA LYS A 75 -4.30 -4.99 -7.43
C LYS A 75 -2.99 -4.21 -7.38
N GLU A 76 -2.02 -4.56 -8.24
CA GLU A 76 -0.75 -3.86 -8.34
C GLU A 76 -0.96 -2.42 -8.84
N THR A 77 -1.80 -2.23 -9.85
CA THR A 77 -2.19 -0.89 -10.34
C THR A 77 -2.74 -0.04 -9.21
N VAL A 78 -3.70 -0.55 -8.43
CA VAL A 78 -4.32 0.19 -7.32
C VAL A 78 -3.30 0.46 -6.20
N ALA A 79 -2.37 -0.48 -5.93
CA ALA A 79 -1.29 -0.27 -4.97
C ALA A 79 -0.30 0.82 -5.44
N GLN A 80 0.04 0.87 -6.73
CA GLN A 80 0.87 1.94 -7.31
C GLN A 80 0.16 3.29 -7.21
N VAL A 81 -1.15 3.34 -7.49
CA VAL A 81 -1.96 4.55 -7.27
C VAL A 81 -1.92 4.96 -5.79
N GLN A 82 -2.05 4.01 -4.86
CA GLN A 82 -2.00 4.30 -3.42
C GLN A 82 -0.70 5.01 -3.04
N LEU A 83 0.42 4.46 -3.49
CA LEU A 83 1.75 5.02 -3.24
C LEU A 83 1.86 6.44 -3.81
N ALA A 84 1.48 6.62 -5.07
CA ALA A 84 1.58 7.89 -5.78
C ALA A 84 0.69 8.98 -5.14
N VAL A 85 -0.52 8.61 -4.70
CA VAL A 85 -1.43 9.51 -3.97
C VAL A 85 -0.84 9.91 -2.62
N GLN A 86 -0.23 8.98 -1.88
CA GLN A 86 0.40 9.27 -0.59
C GLN A 86 1.58 10.24 -0.74
N GLN A 87 2.45 10.00 -1.73
CA GLN A 87 3.58 10.87 -2.04
C GLN A 87 3.12 12.28 -2.41
N LEU A 88 2.13 12.40 -3.31
CA LEU A 88 1.57 13.69 -3.70
C LEU A 88 0.91 14.42 -2.52
N SER A 89 0.13 13.71 -1.68
CA SER A 89 -0.51 14.31 -0.50
C SER A 89 0.54 14.84 0.48
N ALA A 90 1.53 14.02 0.83
CA ALA A 90 2.57 14.40 1.78
C ALA A 90 3.38 15.61 1.28
N TYR A 91 3.73 15.62 -0.01
CA TYR A 91 4.46 16.71 -0.62
C TYR A 91 3.69 18.02 -0.60
N LEU A 92 2.43 18.03 -1.09
CA LEU A 92 1.61 19.23 -1.13
C LEU A 92 1.26 19.77 0.26
N GLU A 93 1.08 18.88 1.24
CA GLU A 93 0.91 19.27 2.65
C GLU A 93 2.18 19.93 3.22
N GLY A 94 3.35 19.39 2.89
CA GLY A 94 4.64 19.99 3.22
C GLY A 94 4.78 21.40 2.65
N GLN A 95 4.39 21.59 1.39
CA GLN A 95 4.39 22.91 0.74
C GLN A 95 3.44 23.90 1.42
N LEU A 96 2.19 23.48 1.69
CA LEU A 96 1.21 24.32 2.40
C LEU A 96 1.67 24.69 3.82
N ARG A 97 2.34 23.76 4.51
CA ARG A 97 2.91 24.01 5.84
C ARG A 97 4.11 24.95 5.78
N GLY A 98 5.03 24.76 4.84
CA GLY A 98 6.16 25.68 4.62
C GLY A 98 5.70 27.10 4.37
N TYR A 99 4.63 27.27 3.58
CA TYR A 99 4.02 28.57 3.33
C TYR A 99 3.39 29.19 4.60
N ARG A 100 2.69 28.38 5.42
CA ARG A 100 2.14 28.84 6.73
C ARG A 100 3.24 29.15 7.75
N GLY A 101 4.30 28.35 7.80
CA GLY A 101 5.44 28.53 8.71
C GLY A 101 6.26 29.78 8.40
N ASN A 102 6.32 30.20 7.13
CA ASN A 102 6.87 31.50 6.75
C ASN A 102 6.03 32.69 7.26
N PHE A 103 4.75 32.46 7.59
CA PHE A 103 3.85 33.45 8.19
C PHE A 103 3.73 33.33 9.72
N GLY A 104 4.25 32.27 10.34
CA GLY A 104 4.19 32.06 11.78
C GLY A 104 5.17 30.97 12.26
N THR A 105 6.29 31.40 12.86
CA THR A 105 7.12 30.67 13.84
C THR A 105 7.44 29.20 13.55
N MET A 106 8.59 28.97 12.92
CA MET A 106 9.32 27.70 12.81
C MET A 106 9.69 27.11 14.19
N GLY A 107 9.27 25.89 14.51
CA GLY A 107 9.84 25.17 15.67
C GLY A 107 9.24 23.79 15.94
N ASP A 108 7.93 23.71 16.18
CA ASP A 108 7.32 22.50 16.73
C ASP A 108 6.75 21.51 15.69
N ASP A 109 6.37 21.98 14.52
CA ASP A 109 5.59 21.17 13.58
C ASP A 109 6.41 20.13 12.79
N PHE A 110 7.73 20.30 12.64
CA PHE A 110 8.55 19.30 11.92
C PHE A 110 8.70 18.00 12.72
N ARG A 111 8.64 18.08 14.06
CA ARG A 111 8.72 16.91 14.95
C ARG A 111 7.43 16.10 15.00
N SER A 112 6.27 16.74 14.78
CA SER A 112 4.97 16.03 14.72
C SER A 112 4.82 15.25 13.40
N LEU A 113 5.24 15.82 12.26
CA LEU A 113 5.18 15.13 10.97
C LEU A 113 6.09 13.89 10.94
N GLY A 114 7.27 13.96 11.56
CA GLY A 114 8.16 12.82 11.71
C GLY A 114 7.53 11.68 12.51
N ARG A 115 6.71 12.00 13.54
CA ARG A 115 5.97 11.00 14.32
C ARG A 115 4.76 10.47 13.58
N ASP A 116 3.98 11.32 12.92
CA ASP A 116 2.78 10.90 12.18
C ASP A 116 3.14 10.03 10.96
N LEU A 117 4.20 10.39 10.23
CA LEU A 117 4.75 9.58 9.14
C LEU A 117 5.33 8.27 9.68
N GLN A 118 6.07 8.31 10.79
CA GLN A 118 6.59 7.12 11.45
C GLN A 118 5.47 6.19 11.91
N ASP A 119 4.39 6.72 12.49
CA ASP A 119 3.24 5.94 12.93
C ASP A 119 2.48 5.35 11.73
N GLN A 120 2.36 6.09 10.63
CA GLN A 120 1.76 5.61 9.40
C GLN A 120 2.60 4.51 8.74
N ILE A 121 3.92 4.69 8.65
CA ILE A 121 4.87 3.66 8.17
C ILE A 121 4.79 2.44 9.09
N ILE A 122 4.89 2.61 10.41
CA ILE A 122 4.83 1.51 11.36
C ILE A 122 3.51 0.74 11.23
N ASN A 123 2.39 1.41 10.99
CA ASN A 123 1.11 0.72 10.82
C ASN A 123 1.05 -0.05 9.49
N VAL A 124 1.42 0.58 8.36
CA VAL A 124 1.45 -0.09 7.05
C VAL A 124 2.43 -1.26 7.06
N THR A 125 3.64 -1.07 7.60
CA THR A 125 4.66 -2.11 7.75
C THR A 125 4.24 -3.17 8.77
N LYS A 126 3.54 -2.84 9.87
CA LYS A 126 2.98 -3.84 10.79
C LYS A 126 1.92 -4.71 10.12
N TYR A 127 1.05 -4.14 9.29
CA TYR A 127 0.06 -4.93 8.56
C TYR A 127 0.70 -5.78 7.47
N ALA A 128 1.68 -5.24 6.75
CA ALA A 128 2.45 -5.99 5.75
C ALA A 128 3.30 -7.12 6.40
N LEU A 129 3.98 -6.84 7.51
CA LEU A 129 4.75 -7.82 8.28
C LEU A 129 3.84 -8.85 8.94
N ARG A 130 2.70 -8.46 9.52
CA ARG A 130 1.72 -9.43 10.06
C ARG A 130 1.19 -10.33 8.96
N ARG A 131 0.86 -9.78 7.79
CA ARG A 131 0.39 -10.56 6.64
C ARG A 131 1.47 -11.49 6.08
N ALA A 132 2.73 -11.05 6.10
CA ALA A 132 3.88 -11.87 5.71
C ALA A 132 4.17 -12.97 6.74
N LEU A 133 4.13 -12.66 8.04
CA LEU A 133 4.35 -13.61 9.15
C LEU A 133 3.19 -14.61 9.28
N THR A 134 1.94 -14.24 8.98
CA THR A 134 0.82 -15.20 8.98
C THR A 134 0.87 -16.20 7.82
N ASN A 135 1.67 -15.93 6.78
CA ASN A 135 1.86 -16.84 5.64
C ASN A 135 3.20 -17.58 5.70
N ILE A 136 4.01 -17.31 6.72
CA ILE A 136 5.28 -17.97 6.94
C ILE A 136 5.12 -18.79 8.21
N ASP A 137 4.73 -20.06 8.03
CA ASP A 137 4.88 -21.10 9.06
C ASP A 137 6.38 -21.46 9.11
N ILE A 138 7.22 -20.55 9.64
CA ILE A 138 8.56 -20.97 10.07
C ILE A 138 8.34 -21.68 11.40
N GLY A 139 8.38 -23.01 11.36
CA GLY A 139 8.68 -23.81 12.53
C GLY A 139 10.09 -23.48 13.00
N VAL A 140 10.22 -22.40 13.77
CA VAL A 140 11.41 -22.16 14.57
C VAL A 140 11.29 -23.12 15.75
N ASN A 141 12.01 -24.25 15.68
CA ASN A 141 12.42 -24.97 16.88
C ASN A 141 13.44 -24.08 17.59
N GLU A 142 12.96 -23.03 18.25
CA GLU A 142 13.71 -22.36 19.30
C GLU A 142 13.40 -23.14 20.57
N ASP A 143 14.27 -24.12 20.85
CA ASP A 143 14.45 -24.66 22.20
C ASP A 143 14.96 -23.50 23.08
N PHE A 144 14.04 -22.61 23.45
CA PHE A 144 14.27 -21.54 24.40
C PHE A 144 13.79 -22.06 25.76
N ASP A 145 14.71 -22.71 26.47
CA ASP A 145 14.54 -23.14 27.85
C ASP A 145 14.39 -21.89 28.74
N THR A 146 13.15 -21.45 28.92
CA THR A 146 12.77 -20.55 30.01
C THR A 146 11.74 -21.25 30.87
N ASP A 147 12.23 -21.81 31.97
CA ASP A 147 11.43 -22.31 33.09
C ASP A 147 10.53 -21.18 33.62
N PHE A 148 9.26 -21.21 33.22
CA PHE A 148 8.21 -20.36 33.78
C PHE A 148 7.03 -21.23 34.20
N ASP A 149 7.09 -21.67 35.46
CA ASP A 149 6.02 -22.37 36.17
C ASP A 149 4.79 -21.47 36.29
N THR A 150 3.72 -21.81 35.58
CA THR A 150 2.34 -21.48 35.99
C THR A 150 1.38 -22.60 35.61
N ASP A 151 0.95 -23.29 36.65
CA ASP A 151 -0.14 -24.25 36.72
C ASP A 151 -1.50 -23.56 36.44
N PHE A 152 -2.34 -24.16 35.59
CA PHE A 152 -3.82 -24.24 35.66
C PHE A 152 -4.47 -24.46 34.27
N GLY A 153 -5.19 -25.58 34.12
CA GLY A 153 -6.38 -25.65 33.26
C GLY A 153 -6.31 -26.52 32.00
N GLU A 154 -6.80 -27.75 32.11
CA GLU A 154 -7.47 -28.58 31.08
C GLU A 154 -6.84 -28.73 29.67
N LYS A 155 -6.30 -29.93 29.41
CA LYS A 155 -5.89 -30.40 28.08
C LYS A 155 -7.11 -30.81 27.22
N PRO A 156 -7.33 -30.25 26.03
CA PRO A 156 -8.09 -30.95 25.00
C PRO A 156 -7.19 -32.03 24.37
N LYS A 157 -7.66 -33.29 24.41
CA LYS A 157 -7.01 -34.43 23.72
C LYS A 157 -7.06 -34.23 22.21
N GLY A 158 -6.00 -33.66 21.64
CA GLY A 158 -5.78 -33.56 20.21
C GLY A 158 -5.59 -34.94 19.57
N GLY A 159 -6.64 -35.45 18.92
CA GLY A 159 -6.57 -36.65 18.10
C GLY A 159 -5.61 -36.46 16.93
N LYS A 160 -4.64 -37.37 16.79
CA LYS A 160 -3.70 -37.41 15.67
C LYS A 160 -4.47 -37.63 14.36
N LYS A 161 -4.74 -36.56 13.59
CA LYS A 161 -5.18 -36.67 12.20
C LYS A 161 -3.95 -36.97 11.34
N ARG A 162 -3.83 -38.22 10.88
CA ARG A 162 -2.83 -38.64 9.89
C ARG A 162 -3.34 -38.19 8.51
N ILE A 163 -2.74 -37.16 7.94
CA ILE A 163 -2.98 -36.78 6.54
C ILE A 163 -2.19 -37.77 5.68
N LYS A 164 -2.90 -38.63 4.93
CA LYS A 164 -2.32 -39.49 3.89
C LYS A 164 -2.31 -38.69 2.59
N ILE A 165 -1.14 -38.28 2.14
CA ILE A 165 -0.94 -37.72 0.79
C ILE A 165 -0.72 -38.91 -0.14
N GLN A 166 -1.70 -39.20 -1.00
CA GLN A 166 -1.53 -40.10 -2.14
C GLN A 166 -1.05 -39.24 -3.32
N ILE A 167 0.19 -39.48 -3.74
CA ILE A 167 0.74 -38.91 -4.98
C ILE A 167 0.33 -39.88 -6.10
N GLU A 168 -0.69 -39.52 -6.87
CA GLU A 168 -0.94 -40.15 -8.16
C GLU A 168 0.16 -39.72 -9.12
N LYS A 169 1.02 -40.68 -9.49
CA LYS A 169 1.85 -40.54 -10.69
C LYS A 169 0.91 -40.61 -11.90
N ARG A 170 0.76 -39.49 -12.61
CA ARG A 170 0.26 -39.53 -13.99
C ARG A 170 1.39 -40.04 -14.86
N ASP A 171 1.31 -41.31 -15.21
CA ASP A 171 2.02 -41.86 -16.37
C ASP A 171 1.51 -41.12 -17.60
N LYS A 172 2.43 -40.51 -18.34
CA LYS A 172 2.16 -39.80 -19.59
C LYS A 172 3.01 -40.46 -20.67
N ASP A 173 2.54 -41.64 -21.09
CA ASP A 173 3.04 -42.38 -22.24
C ASP A 173 1.89 -42.66 -23.22
N SER A 174 2.27 -42.93 -24.47
CA SER A 174 1.51 -43.09 -25.73
C SER A 174 1.14 -41.78 -26.42
N GLU A 175 1.88 -41.35 -27.45
CA GLU A 175 1.97 -41.90 -28.82
C GLU A 175 0.62 -41.81 -29.54
N ASP A 176 0.55 -40.88 -30.49
CA ASP A 176 -0.28 -41.01 -31.69
C ASP A 176 0.47 -40.31 -32.84
N GLU A 177 1.34 -41.09 -33.49
CA GLU A 177 1.58 -40.96 -34.93
C GLU A 177 0.29 -41.35 -35.67
N SER A 178 -0.19 -40.54 -36.60
CA SER A 178 -0.41 -40.94 -38.01
C SER A 178 -1.29 -39.94 -38.76
N ASP A 179 -0.74 -39.51 -39.89
CA ASP A 179 -1.40 -39.39 -41.20
C ASP A 179 -2.77 -38.70 -41.28
N ILE A 180 -2.76 -37.45 -41.76
CA ILE A 180 -3.80 -36.98 -42.68
C ILE A 180 -3.13 -36.24 -43.86
N LEU A 181 -3.38 -36.83 -45.04
CA LEU A 181 -3.18 -36.39 -46.42
C LEU A 181 -3.36 -34.88 -46.69
#